data_AF-A0A374K398-F1
#
_entry.id   AF-A0A374K398-F1
#
_cell.length_a   1.000
_cell.length_b   1.000
_cell.length_c   1.000
_cell.angle_alpha   90.00
_cell.angle_beta   90.00
_cell.angle_gamma   90.00
#
_symmetry.space_group_name_H-M   'P 1'
#
loop_
_entity.id
_entity.type
_entity.pdbx_description
1 polymer ?
#
loop_
_entity_poly.entity_id
_entity_poly.type
_entity_poly.pdbx_seq_one_letter_code
_entity_poly.pdbx_strand_id
1 'polypeptide(L)'
;MLQIEHEHDFFKYRMISKQRKDIYEVCDEIYFTECVYEYLIYVDELPDDQITALVQCKCGIFKCLYSIYLDDEYIHVDTWDEVSSLIEQLIDRQLKKAS
;
A
#
# COMPACT_ATOMS: atom_id res chain seq x y z
N MET A 1 -9.91 -1.81 27.08
CA MET A 1 -9.91 -3.29 26.99
C MET A 1 -11.18 -3.80 26.34
N LEU A 2 -12.36 -3.60 26.93
CA LEU A 2 -13.67 -3.97 26.34
C LEU A 2 -13.92 -3.47 24.91
N GLN A 3 -13.44 -2.27 24.56
CA GLN A 3 -13.68 -1.67 23.25
C GLN A 3 -12.87 -2.34 22.12
N ILE A 4 -11.63 -2.74 22.42
CA ILE A 4 -10.73 -3.42 21.48
C ILE A 4 -11.22 -4.85 21.22
N GLU A 5 -11.65 -5.56 22.26
CA GLU A 5 -12.24 -6.90 22.11
C GLU A 5 -13.52 -6.86 21.27
N HIS A 6 -14.35 -5.83 21.46
CA HIS A 6 -15.60 -5.67 20.71
C HIS A 6 -15.34 -5.32 19.23
N GLU A 7 -14.35 -4.46 18.94
CA GLU A 7 -13.92 -4.17 17.57
C GLU A 7 -13.30 -5.40 16.90
N HIS A 8 -12.51 -6.18 17.63
CA HIS A 8 -11.93 -7.43 17.15
C HIS A 8 -13.00 -8.47 16.81
N ASP A 9 -13.99 -8.66 17.67
CA ASP A 9 -15.09 -9.60 17.42
C ASP A 9 -15.99 -9.16 16.26
N PHE A 10 -16.26 -7.84 16.17
CA PHE A 10 -17.01 -7.27 15.06
C PHE A 10 -16.26 -7.42 13.72
N PHE A 11 -14.95 -7.16 13.71
CA PHE A 11 -14.08 -7.39 12.57
C PHE A 11 -14.12 -8.86 12.15
N LYS A 12 -13.93 -9.80 13.10
CA LYS A 12 -13.96 -11.24 12.85
C LYS A 12 -15.28 -11.69 12.23
N TYR A 13 -16.42 -11.24 12.75
CA TYR A 13 -17.74 -11.55 12.19
C TYR A 13 -17.93 -10.99 10.78
N ARG A 14 -17.49 -9.75 10.53
CA ARG A 14 -17.52 -9.12 9.22
C ARG A 14 -16.63 -9.83 8.20
N MET A 15 -15.49 -10.37 8.63
CA MET A 15 -14.59 -11.11 7.73
C MET A 15 -15.14 -12.51 7.42
N ILE A 16 -15.64 -13.25 8.42
CA ILE A 16 -16.17 -14.62 8.22
C ILE A 16 -17.41 -14.65 7.31
N SER A 17 -18.17 -13.55 7.24
CA SER A 17 -19.35 -13.43 6.39
C SER A 17 -19.04 -13.12 4.91
N LYS A 18 -17.78 -12.85 4.56
CA LYS A 18 -17.34 -12.59 3.19
C LYS A 18 -16.91 -13.85 2.45
N GLN A 19 -16.84 -13.78 1.10
CA GLN A 19 -16.21 -14.87 0.35
C GLN A 19 -14.72 -14.91 0.66
N ARG A 20 -14.11 -16.10 0.60
CA ARG A 20 -12.67 -16.26 0.88
C ARG A 20 -11.81 -15.33 0.03
N LYS A 21 -12.16 -15.14 -1.24
CA LYS A 21 -11.48 -14.22 -2.15
C LYS A 21 -11.45 -12.78 -1.59
N ASP A 22 -12.61 -12.26 -1.19
CA ASP A 22 -12.72 -10.91 -0.63
C ASP A 22 -12.00 -10.75 0.72
N ILE A 23 -11.81 -11.85 1.46
CA ILE A 23 -11.01 -11.87 2.70
C ILE A 23 -9.54 -11.72 2.34
N TYR A 24 -9.03 -12.51 1.39
CA TYR A 24 -7.64 -12.43 0.94
C TYR A 24 -7.32 -11.05 0.34
N GLU A 25 -8.18 -10.52 -0.52
CA GLU A 25 -7.97 -9.19 -1.12
C GLU A 25 -7.86 -8.08 -0.05
N VAL A 26 -8.68 -8.13 1.00
CA VAL A 26 -8.62 -7.17 2.10
C VAL A 26 -7.37 -7.39 2.97
N CYS A 27 -6.99 -8.64 3.21
CA CYS A 27 -5.76 -8.95 3.94
C CYS A 27 -4.52 -8.48 3.16
N ASP A 28 -4.50 -8.64 1.84
CA ASP A 28 -3.43 -8.18 0.97
C ASP A 28 -3.33 -6.65 0.97
N GLU A 29 -4.48 -5.94 0.92
CA GLU A 29 -4.50 -4.47 1.02
C GLU A 29 -3.99 -3.96 2.38
N ILE A 30 -4.37 -4.64 3.48
CA ILE A 30 -3.88 -4.30 4.81
C ILE A 30 -2.38 -4.53 4.91
N TYR A 31 -1.91 -5.71 4.50
CA TYR A 31 -0.50 -6.08 4.50
C TYR A 31 0.33 -5.08 3.69
N PHE A 32 -0.10 -4.80 2.46
CA PHE A 32 0.51 -3.80 1.60
C PHE A 32 0.60 -2.43 2.28
N THR A 33 -0.51 -1.97 2.87
CA THR A 33 -0.59 -0.66 3.49
C THR A 33 0.36 -0.56 4.69
N GLU A 34 0.45 -1.61 5.51
CA GLU A 34 1.36 -1.67 6.65
C GLU A 34 2.83 -1.62 6.22
N CYS A 35 3.24 -2.41 5.23
CA CYS A 35 4.60 -2.41 4.71
C CYS A 35 5.03 -1.04 4.16
N VAL A 36 4.18 -0.41 3.34
CA VAL A 36 4.46 0.92 2.78
C VAL A 36 4.47 1.99 3.87
N TYR A 37 3.56 1.91 4.84
CA TYR A 37 3.50 2.85 5.95
C TYR A 37 4.77 2.77 6.81
N GLU A 38 5.22 1.55 7.13
CA GLU A 38 6.43 1.31 7.90
C GLU A 38 7.65 1.90 7.18
N TYR A 39 7.82 1.62 5.89
CA TYR A 39 8.88 2.19 5.08
C TYR A 39 8.88 3.74 5.13
N LEU A 40 7.73 4.38 4.87
CA LEU A 40 7.65 5.83 4.81
C LEU A 40 7.91 6.54 6.16
N ILE A 41 7.68 5.85 7.29
CA ILE A 41 7.94 6.40 8.63
C ILE A 41 9.39 6.22 9.06
N TYR A 42 10.00 5.09 8.70
CA TYR A 42 11.29 4.68 9.25
C TYR A 42 12.46 4.84 8.29
N VAL A 43 12.23 5.11 7.00
CA VAL A 43 13.30 5.41 6.06
C VAL A 43 14.01 6.71 6.47
N ASP A 44 15.34 6.68 6.52
CA ASP A 44 16.15 7.80 7.00
C ASP A 44 16.00 9.04 6.09
N GLU A 45 16.08 8.82 4.77
CA GLU A 45 15.93 9.87 3.75
C GLU A 45 15.23 9.29 2.52
N LEU A 46 14.31 10.07 1.96
CA LEU A 46 13.70 9.79 0.64
C LEU A 46 14.32 10.71 -0.41
N PRO A 47 14.67 10.19 -1.60
CA PRO A 47 15.03 11.01 -2.74
C PRO A 47 13.97 12.07 -3.10
N ASP A 48 14.39 13.26 -3.52
CA ASP A 48 13.49 14.39 -3.82
C ASP A 48 12.46 14.07 -4.93
N ASP A 49 12.83 13.26 -5.90
CA ASP A 49 11.97 12.78 -6.97
C ASP A 49 10.89 11.81 -6.46
N GLN A 50 11.25 10.91 -5.54
CA GLN A 50 10.30 10.05 -4.84
C GLN A 50 9.32 10.89 -4.00
N ILE A 51 9.81 11.85 -3.20
CA ILE A 51 8.94 12.76 -2.43
C ILE A 51 7.98 13.51 -3.37
N THR A 52 8.51 14.06 -4.46
CA THR A 52 7.72 14.80 -5.45
C THR A 52 6.61 13.92 -6.04
N ALA A 53 6.94 12.70 -6.46
CA ALA A 53 5.96 11.79 -7.04
C ALA A 53 4.88 11.37 -6.04
N LEU A 54 5.26 11.10 -4.78
CA LEU A 54 4.32 10.78 -3.71
C LEU A 54 3.36 11.93 -3.42
N VAL A 55 3.85 13.18 -3.36
CA VAL A 55 3.01 14.37 -3.13
C VAL A 55 2.05 14.65 -4.31
N GLN A 56 2.43 14.26 -5.53
CA GLN A 56 1.58 14.42 -6.72
C GLN A 56 0.44 13.39 -6.82
N CYS A 57 0.37 12.41 -5.91
CA CYS A 57 -0.70 11.42 -5.85
C CYS A 57 -2.07 12.04 -5.54
N LYS A 58 -2.84 12.39 -6.58
CA LYS A 58 -4.20 12.96 -6.46
C LYS A 58 -5.19 12.06 -5.71
N CYS A 59 -4.95 10.76 -5.73
CA CYS A 59 -5.85 9.76 -5.15
C CYS A 59 -5.48 9.36 -3.71
N GLY A 60 -4.42 9.96 -3.16
CA GLY A 60 -3.74 9.53 -1.94
C GLY A 60 -2.61 8.55 -2.24
N ILE A 61 -1.53 8.64 -1.46
CA ILE A 61 -0.28 7.86 -1.65
C ILE A 61 -0.56 6.36 -1.71
N PHE A 62 -1.17 5.81 -0.66
CA PHE A 62 -1.45 4.37 -0.55
C PHE A 62 -2.28 3.85 -1.71
N LYS A 63 -3.36 4.55 -2.07
CA LYS A 63 -4.23 4.14 -3.17
C LYS A 63 -3.50 4.14 -4.52
N CYS A 64 -2.65 5.14 -4.74
CA CYS A 64 -1.93 5.29 -5.99
C CYS A 64 -0.83 4.21 -6.09
N LEU A 65 -0.10 3.92 -5.02
CA LEU A 65 0.87 2.82 -4.97
C LEU A 65 0.20 1.43 -5.04
N TYR A 66 -0.94 1.23 -4.36
CA TYR A 66 -1.65 -0.05 -4.38
C TYR A 66 -2.16 -0.39 -5.78
N SER A 67 -2.59 0.61 -6.55
CA SER A 67 -2.97 0.38 -7.95
C SER A 67 -1.80 -0.10 -8.81
N ILE A 68 -0.56 0.31 -8.49
CA ILE A 68 0.63 -0.17 -9.18
C ILE A 68 0.94 -1.60 -8.76
N TYR A 69 0.87 -1.87 -7.45
CA TYR A 69 1.04 -3.20 -6.87
C TYR A 69 0.09 -4.24 -7.47
N LEU A 70 -1.17 -3.88 -7.71
CA LEU A 70 -2.15 -4.77 -8.33
C LEU A 70 -1.94 -4.99 -9.84
N ASP A 71 -1.27 -4.07 -10.52
CA ASP A 71 -1.08 -4.11 -11.98
C ASP A 71 0.09 -5.01 -12.42
N ASP A 72 1.00 -5.36 -11.50
CA ASP A 72 2.23 -6.11 -11.80
C ASP A 72 2.48 -7.21 -10.75
N GLU A 73 2.28 -8.46 -11.17
CA GLU A 73 2.44 -9.65 -10.33
C GLU A 73 3.87 -9.87 -9.80
N TYR A 74 4.87 -9.16 -10.36
CA TYR A 74 6.26 -9.25 -9.92
C TYR A 74 6.63 -8.21 -8.86
N ILE A 75 5.70 -7.33 -8.49
CA ILE A 75 5.93 -6.35 -7.42
C ILE A 75 5.64 -7.01 -6.08
N HIS A 76 6.66 -7.00 -5.23
CA HIS A 76 6.56 -7.37 -3.82
C HIS A 76 6.72 -6.12 -2.96
N VAL A 77 6.44 -6.24 -1.66
CA VAL A 77 6.63 -5.15 -0.66
C VAL A 77 7.19 -5.71 0.65
N ASP A 78 7.79 -6.89 0.59
CA ASP A 78 8.32 -7.62 1.74
C ASP A 78 9.61 -6.98 2.28
N THR A 79 10.27 -6.14 1.46
CA THR A 79 11.52 -5.46 1.79
C THR A 79 11.47 -3.96 1.45
N TRP A 80 12.32 -3.17 2.10
CA TRP A 80 12.41 -1.73 1.84
C TRP A 80 12.85 -1.40 0.40
N ASP A 81 13.73 -2.20 -0.19
CA ASP A 81 14.16 -2.04 -1.58
C ASP A 81 13.00 -2.25 -2.56
N GLU A 82 12.12 -3.18 -2.27
CA GLU A 82 10.91 -3.43 -3.07
C GLU A 82 9.90 -2.28 -2.93
N VAL A 83 9.71 -1.73 -1.73
CA VAL A 83 8.89 -0.53 -1.53
C VAL A 83 9.48 0.67 -2.26
N SER A 84 10.80 0.87 -2.22
CA SER A 84 11.47 1.92 -2.99
C SER A 84 11.25 1.73 -4.49
N SER A 85 11.41 0.51 -5.00
CA SER A 85 11.19 0.15 -6.41
C SER A 85 9.75 0.41 -6.85
N LEU A 86 8.78 0.16 -5.98
CA LEU A 86 7.37 0.49 -6.22
C LEU A 86 7.15 2.00 -6.39
N ILE A 87 7.86 2.84 -5.62
CA ILE A 87 7.81 4.30 -5.75
C ILE A 87 8.50 4.76 -7.05
N GLU A 88 9.59 4.11 -7.46
CA GLU A 88 10.23 4.38 -8.76
C GLU A 88 9.28 4.09 -9.93
N GLN A 89 8.50 3.01 -9.86
CA GLN A 89 7.47 2.74 -10.87
C GLN A 89 6.37 3.80 -10.90
N LEU A 90 6.05 4.42 -9.77
CA LEU A 90 5.12 5.56 -9.73
C LEU A 90 5.70 6.74 -10.52
N ILE A 91 6.98 7.06 -10.34
CA ILE A 91 7.67 8.11 -11.09
C ILE A 91 7.58 7.84 -12.60
N ASP A 92 7.94 6.62 -13.02
CA ASP A 92 7.90 6.21 -14.42
C ASP A 92 6.50 6.35 -15.04
N ARG A 93 5.47 5.93 -14.30
CA ARG A 93 4.07 6.03 -14.74
C ARG A 93 3.59 7.49 -14.83
N GLN A 94 4.08 8.36 -13.94
CA GLN A 94 3.78 9.79 -13.99
C GLN A 94 4.48 10.49 -15.16
N LEU A 95 5.76 10.17 -15.41
CA LEU A 95 6.53 10.68 -16.55
C LEU A 95 5.91 10.27 -17.90
N LYS A 96 5.48 9.00 -18.03
CA LYS A 96 4.80 8.50 -19.22
C LYS A 96 3.47 9.21 -19.50
N LYS A 97 2.77 9.70 -18.48
CA LYS A 97 1.50 10.45 -18.64
C LYS A 97 1.71 11.93 -19.00
N ALA A 98 2.92 12.46 -18.79
CA ALA A 98 3.27 13.85 -19.07
C ALA A 98 3.87 14.07 -20.48
N SER A 99 4.25 12.98 -21.17
CA SER A 99 4.69 12.98 -22.58
C SER A 99 3.51 12.84 -23.54
#